data_AF-A0AB35PJI3-F1
#
_entry.id   AF-A0AB35PJI3-F1
#
_cell.length_a   1.000
_cell.length_b   1.000
_cell.length_c   1.000
_cell.angle_alpha   90.00
_cell.angle_beta   90.00
_cell.angle_gamma   90.00
#
_symmetry.space_group_name_H-M   'P 1'
#
loop_
_entity.id
_entity.type
_entity.pdbx_description
1 polymer ?
#
loop_
_entity_poly.entity_id
_entity_poly.type
_entity_poly.pdbx_seq_one_letter_code
_entity_poly.pdbx_strand_id
1 'polypeptide(L)'
;MEAFVNWLNNIVWSPALVYLCLGVGLYFSIRTRFLQVRHVGEMVKLTFQGEKSEAGVSSFQALALSLSGRVGTGNIAGVATAVAFGGPGAVFWMWAVAFLGAGSAYIESTLAQIYKTKHQGQFRGGPAYYIEKGLGVKWYALVFVAATILATGLLLPGVQANSIAVSLETAFGINTTVSGVLLVVVLAIIIFGGVKRIVNVAQVVVPFMAVGYILVACVIVAMNIEKLPEAFMLIIRSAFALEAAFGGIIGLAISWGVKRGIYSNEAGQGTGPHAAAAAEVSHPAKQGLVQAFSVYIDTLFVCSATAFMMIITGMYNVFDASGKNFIVNKLNGAQPGPGYTQAAVESVFPGFGNGFVAISLLFFAFTTIMAYYYIAETNIAYLNRDKDRPWLSIVLKFVFLGAVFYGCIKTAATAWALGDIGVGIMAWVNIIAILLLQKPALVALKDYEKQKKEGKDPVFDPQPLGIKNADFWEHEYGKDKKEEVS
;
A
#
# COMPACT_ATOMS: atom_id res chain seq x y z
N MET A 1 -16.77 -9.39 -21.01
CA MET A 1 -15.69 -8.67 -20.28
C MET A 1 -15.39 -9.33 -18.95
N GLU A 2 -16.37 -9.50 -18.05
CA GLU A 2 -16.16 -10.09 -16.71
C GLU A 2 -15.54 -11.49 -16.73
N ALA A 3 -15.98 -12.39 -17.61
CA ALA A 3 -15.40 -13.72 -17.73
C ALA A 3 -13.88 -13.70 -18.05
N PHE A 4 -13.45 -12.77 -18.91
CA PHE A 4 -12.04 -12.60 -19.26
C PHE A 4 -11.24 -12.03 -18.08
N VAL A 5 -11.78 -11.01 -17.40
CA VAL A 5 -11.16 -10.40 -16.20
C VAL A 5 -11.01 -11.44 -15.08
N ASN A 6 -12.02 -12.27 -14.86
CA ASN A 6 -11.98 -13.33 -13.85
C ASN A 6 -10.99 -14.45 -14.23
N TRP A 7 -10.97 -14.85 -15.50
CA TRP A 7 -9.97 -15.80 -16.01
C TRP A 7 -8.54 -15.30 -15.78
N LEU A 8 -8.25 -14.05 -16.13
CA LEU A 8 -6.93 -13.45 -15.94
C LEU A 8 -6.57 -13.33 -14.45
N ASN A 9 -7.53 -12.97 -13.60
CA ASN A 9 -7.34 -12.95 -12.15
C ASN A 9 -6.92 -14.30 -11.58
N ASN A 10 -7.56 -15.39 -12.03
CA ASN A 10 -7.24 -16.73 -11.55
C ASN A 10 -5.82 -17.17 -11.94
N ILE A 11 -5.29 -16.66 -13.05
CA ILE A 11 -3.90 -16.88 -13.46
C ILE A 11 -2.95 -16.06 -12.59
N VAL A 12 -3.21 -14.75 -12.50
CA VAL A 12 -2.34 -13.80 -11.77
C VAL A 12 -2.28 -14.12 -10.29
N TRP A 13 -3.44 -14.29 -9.65
CA TRP A 13 -3.62 -14.66 -8.23
C TRP A 13 -3.76 -16.17 -8.03
N SER A 14 -3.09 -16.96 -8.88
CA SER A 14 -2.95 -18.39 -8.64
C SER A 14 -2.28 -18.66 -7.28
N PRO A 15 -2.42 -19.88 -6.72
CA PRO A 15 -1.75 -20.24 -5.48
C PRO A 15 -0.24 -19.98 -5.50
N ALA A 16 0.39 -20.00 -6.68
CA ALA A 16 1.80 -19.69 -6.86
C ALA A 16 2.16 -18.27 -6.38
N LEU A 17 1.37 -17.24 -6.72
CA LEU A 17 1.64 -15.87 -6.25
C LEU A 17 1.44 -15.77 -4.73
N VAL A 18 0.37 -16.38 -4.21
CA VAL A 18 0.07 -16.40 -2.77
C VAL A 18 1.24 -16.98 -1.97
N TYR A 19 1.75 -18.15 -2.39
CA TYR A 19 2.89 -18.78 -1.74
C TYR A 19 4.20 -18.04 -1.98
N LEU A 20 4.39 -17.43 -3.16
CA LEU A 20 5.55 -16.60 -3.45
C LEU A 20 5.64 -15.42 -2.49
N CYS A 21 4.53 -14.72 -2.26
CA CYS A 21 4.51 -13.56 -1.36
C CYS A 21 4.83 -13.93 0.09
N LEU A 22 4.22 -15.01 0.62
CA LEU A 22 4.54 -15.53 1.95
C LEU A 22 5.99 -16.03 2.03
N GLY A 23 6.43 -16.80 1.04
CA GLY A 23 7.77 -17.40 0.98
C GLY A 23 8.87 -16.35 0.89
N VAL A 24 8.67 -15.29 0.10
CA VAL A 24 9.63 -14.19 -0.04
C VAL A 24 9.68 -13.34 1.22
N GLY A 25 8.54 -13.05 1.83
CA GLY A 25 8.50 -12.37 3.13
C GLY A 25 9.24 -13.17 4.21
N LEU A 26 9.04 -14.48 4.29
CA LEU A 26 9.79 -15.36 5.20
C LEU A 26 11.28 -15.40 4.86
N TYR A 27 11.63 -15.54 3.58
CA TYR A 27 13.01 -15.54 3.12
C TYR A 27 13.73 -14.25 3.57
N PHE A 28 13.16 -13.07 3.28
CA PHE A 28 13.78 -11.81 3.68
C PHE A 28 13.76 -11.60 5.19
N SER A 29 12.73 -12.08 5.90
CA SER A 29 12.74 -12.11 7.36
C SER A 29 13.98 -12.86 7.87
N ILE A 30 14.26 -14.08 7.37
CA ILE A 30 15.44 -14.86 7.78
C ILE A 30 16.74 -14.17 7.36
N ARG A 31 16.86 -13.72 6.10
CA ARG A 31 18.08 -13.10 5.55
C ARG A 31 18.46 -11.81 6.26
N THR A 32 17.47 -11.07 6.74
CA THR A 32 17.66 -9.83 7.50
C THR A 32 17.70 -10.08 9.01
N ARG A 33 17.66 -11.34 9.46
CA ARG A 33 17.67 -11.78 10.87
C ARG A 33 16.48 -11.24 11.66
N PHE A 34 15.28 -11.25 11.08
CA PHE A 34 14.04 -10.69 11.63
C PHE A 34 14.20 -9.21 11.99
N LEU A 35 14.66 -8.40 11.03
CA LEU A 35 14.83 -6.95 11.19
C LEU A 35 13.54 -6.30 11.72
N GLN A 36 12.39 -6.80 11.27
CA GLN A 36 11.08 -6.26 11.57
C GLN A 36 10.63 -6.48 13.03
N VAL A 37 11.39 -7.27 13.79
CA VAL A 37 11.29 -7.40 15.24
C VAL A 37 12.42 -6.64 15.92
N ARG A 38 13.67 -6.88 15.49
CA ARG A 38 14.86 -6.31 16.13
C ARG A 38 14.95 -4.78 16.06
N HIS A 39 14.40 -4.17 15.02
CA HIS A 39 14.52 -2.74 14.73
C HIS A 39 13.21 -1.96 14.87
N VAL A 40 12.18 -2.50 15.53
CA VAL A 40 10.89 -1.78 15.71
C VAL A 40 11.08 -0.42 16.40
N GLY A 41 11.94 -0.33 17.41
CA GLY A 41 12.25 0.96 18.05
C GLY A 41 12.88 1.97 17.08
N GLU A 42 13.76 1.49 16.20
CA GLU A 42 14.41 2.33 15.17
C GLU A 42 13.43 2.77 14.08
N MET A 43 12.56 1.87 13.64
CA MET A 43 11.48 2.15 12.69
C MET A 43 10.63 3.36 13.11
N VAL A 44 10.24 3.41 14.39
CA VAL A 44 9.48 4.52 14.96
C VAL A 44 10.36 5.76 15.09
N LYS A 45 11.56 5.63 15.68
CA LYS A 45 12.46 6.77 15.93
C LYS A 45 12.83 7.50 14.63
N LEU A 46 13.21 6.76 13.59
CA LEU A 46 13.66 7.31 12.31
C LEU A 46 12.55 8.02 11.53
N THR A 47 11.28 7.66 11.79
CA THR A 47 10.13 8.35 11.19
C THR A 47 10.14 9.84 11.54
N PHE A 48 10.58 10.19 12.75
CA PHE A 48 10.62 11.57 13.25
C PHE A 48 12.00 12.22 13.16
N GLN A 49 13.02 11.52 12.64
CA GLN A 49 14.41 11.99 12.57
C GLN A 49 14.92 12.13 11.11
N GLY A 50 14.11 12.71 10.23
CA GLY A 50 14.45 12.91 8.82
C GLY A 50 15.04 14.29 8.51
N GLU A 51 15.96 14.34 7.55
CA GLU A 51 16.47 15.60 6.99
C GLU A 51 15.50 16.13 5.90
N LYS A 52 15.57 17.41 5.55
CA LYS A 52 14.84 18.01 4.41
C LYS A 52 15.84 18.74 3.52
N SER A 53 15.61 18.72 2.21
CA SER A 53 16.38 19.49 1.23
C SER A 53 15.44 20.11 0.19
N GLU A 54 15.94 20.98 -0.69
CA GLU A 54 15.12 21.51 -1.79
C GLU A 54 14.65 20.41 -2.76
N ALA A 55 15.45 19.34 -2.91
CA ALA A 55 15.21 18.26 -3.86
C ALA A 55 14.47 17.05 -3.27
N GLY A 56 14.53 16.87 -1.95
CA GLY A 56 14.00 15.71 -1.23
C GLY A 56 13.10 16.08 -0.06
N VAL A 57 12.19 15.17 0.30
CA VAL A 57 11.26 15.35 1.43
C VAL A 57 11.80 14.67 2.69
N SER A 58 11.28 15.03 3.87
CA SER A 58 11.68 14.32 5.11
C SER A 58 11.20 12.88 5.16
N SER A 59 11.82 12.07 6.02
CA SER A 59 11.36 10.71 6.33
C SER A 59 9.88 10.66 6.71
N PHE A 60 9.39 11.61 7.53
CA PHE A 60 7.97 11.72 7.85
C PHE A 60 7.11 12.03 6.63
N GLN A 61 7.53 12.98 5.79
CA GLN A 61 6.80 13.35 4.58
C GLN A 61 6.77 12.20 3.56
N ALA A 62 7.87 11.45 3.44
CA ALA A 62 7.95 10.24 2.62
C ALA A 62 7.12 9.08 3.21
N LEU A 63 7.06 8.96 4.54
CA LEU A 63 6.14 8.04 5.20
C LEU A 63 4.69 8.42 4.91
N ALA A 64 4.31 9.69 5.06
CA ALA A 64 2.97 10.18 4.77
C ALA A 64 2.59 9.98 3.29
N LEU A 65 3.52 10.22 2.36
CA LEU A 65 3.32 9.93 0.94
C LEU A 65 3.13 8.44 0.69
N SER A 66 3.91 7.59 1.34
CA SER A 66 3.77 6.13 1.23
C SER A 66 2.43 5.63 1.82
N LEU A 67 2.08 6.11 3.01
CA LEU A 67 0.80 5.83 3.67
C LEU A 67 -0.39 6.36 2.88
N SER A 68 -0.25 7.45 2.12
CA SER A 68 -1.32 7.92 1.24
C SER A 68 -1.71 6.88 0.20
N GLY A 69 -0.75 6.09 -0.31
CA GLY A 69 -1.00 4.99 -1.24
C GLY A 69 -1.50 3.71 -0.57
N ARG A 70 -1.03 3.43 0.65
CA ARG A 70 -1.35 2.20 1.40
C ARG A 70 -2.70 2.27 2.13
N VAL A 71 -2.95 3.39 2.81
CA VAL A 71 -4.15 3.63 3.63
C VAL A 71 -5.28 4.13 2.74
N GLY A 72 -6.05 3.19 2.20
CA GLY A 72 -7.08 3.41 1.21
C GLY A 72 -8.30 2.51 1.39
N THR A 73 -8.98 2.26 0.28
CA THR A 73 -10.11 1.31 0.19
C THR A 73 -9.73 -0.10 0.64
N GLY A 74 -8.47 -0.51 0.48
CA GLY A 74 -7.96 -1.81 0.93
C GLY A 74 -8.20 -2.07 2.42
N ASN A 75 -8.01 -1.05 3.25
CA ASN A 75 -8.11 -1.18 4.71
C ASN A 75 -9.54 -1.27 5.23
N ILE A 76 -10.52 -0.80 4.43
CA ILE A 76 -11.93 -0.77 4.81
C ILE A 76 -12.68 -1.86 4.03
N ALA A 77 -12.92 -1.62 2.75
CA ALA A 77 -13.65 -2.52 1.89
C ALA A 77 -12.86 -3.79 1.54
N GLY A 78 -11.52 -3.70 1.48
CA GLY A 78 -10.67 -4.87 1.23
C GLY A 78 -10.68 -5.85 2.40
N VAL A 79 -10.62 -5.37 3.64
CA VAL A 79 -10.80 -6.18 4.86
C VAL A 79 -12.18 -6.82 4.88
N ALA A 80 -13.23 -6.05 4.58
CA ALA A 80 -14.59 -6.59 4.50
C ALA A 80 -14.72 -7.70 3.46
N THR A 81 -14.08 -7.54 2.30
CA THR A 81 -14.03 -8.54 1.24
C THR A 81 -13.23 -9.78 1.67
N ALA A 82 -12.13 -9.60 2.39
CA ALA A 82 -11.32 -10.70 2.92
C ALA A 82 -12.13 -11.55 3.90
N VAL A 83 -12.84 -10.91 4.84
CA VAL A 83 -13.72 -11.58 5.80
C VAL A 83 -14.89 -12.25 5.09
N ALA A 84 -15.46 -11.62 4.07
CA ALA A 84 -16.59 -12.19 3.34
C ALA A 84 -16.25 -13.49 2.63
N PHE A 85 -15.12 -13.56 1.92
CA PHE A 85 -14.78 -14.74 1.13
C PHE A 85 -13.80 -15.71 1.81
N GLY A 86 -13.07 -15.26 2.82
CA GLY A 86 -12.10 -16.07 3.58
C GLY A 86 -12.45 -16.28 5.05
N GLY A 87 -13.59 -15.74 5.51
CA GLY A 87 -13.98 -15.75 6.92
C GLY A 87 -13.08 -14.87 7.81
N PRO A 88 -13.35 -14.81 9.13
CA PRO A 88 -12.52 -14.07 10.08
C PRO A 88 -11.03 -14.48 10.05
N GLY A 89 -10.75 -15.73 9.67
CA GLY A 89 -9.38 -16.26 9.55
C GLY A 89 -8.52 -15.56 8.50
N ALA A 90 -9.13 -14.91 7.49
CA ALA A 90 -8.38 -14.14 6.50
C ALA A 90 -7.61 -12.97 7.15
N VAL A 91 -8.12 -12.40 8.25
CA VAL A 91 -7.47 -11.30 8.98
C VAL A 91 -6.12 -11.73 9.55
N PHE A 92 -6.01 -12.96 10.07
CA PHE A 92 -4.73 -13.52 10.51
C PHE A 92 -3.70 -13.56 9.38
N TRP A 93 -4.14 -13.99 8.19
CA TRP A 93 -3.26 -14.08 7.03
C TRP A 93 -2.87 -12.70 6.48
N MET A 94 -3.73 -11.68 6.64
CA MET A 94 -3.34 -10.29 6.41
C MET A 94 -2.23 -9.87 7.38
N TRP A 95 -2.35 -10.19 8.68
CA TRP A 95 -1.29 -9.91 9.66
C TRP A 95 0.01 -10.64 9.36
N ALA A 96 -0.06 -11.92 8.99
CA ALA A 96 1.11 -12.71 8.62
C ALA A 96 1.86 -12.09 7.43
N VAL A 97 1.12 -11.64 6.41
CA VAL A 97 1.71 -10.96 5.24
C VAL A 97 2.29 -9.61 5.61
N ALA A 98 1.65 -8.83 6.48
CA ALA A 98 2.23 -7.57 6.94
C ALA A 98 3.52 -7.79 7.74
N PHE A 99 3.52 -8.76 8.66
CA PHE A 99 4.69 -9.12 9.44
C PHE A 99 5.87 -9.59 8.57
N LEU A 100 5.62 -10.52 7.66
CA LEU A 100 6.66 -11.05 6.77
C LEU A 100 7.05 -10.04 5.68
N GLY A 101 6.07 -9.28 5.18
CA GLY A 101 6.21 -8.29 4.12
C GLY A 101 7.02 -7.07 4.53
N ALA A 102 7.10 -6.73 5.82
CA ALA A 102 7.98 -5.67 6.32
C ALA A 102 9.45 -5.88 5.90
N GLY A 103 9.91 -7.13 5.81
CA GLY A 103 11.23 -7.47 5.28
C GLY A 103 11.37 -7.14 3.79
N SER A 104 10.39 -7.52 2.98
CA SER A 104 10.36 -7.18 1.55
C SER A 104 10.30 -5.67 1.31
N ALA A 105 9.46 -4.96 2.09
CA ALA A 105 9.31 -3.51 2.06
C ALA A 105 10.63 -2.79 2.39
N TYR A 106 11.39 -3.30 3.36
CA TYR A 106 12.73 -2.80 3.65
C TYR A 106 13.67 -2.96 2.45
N ILE A 107 13.71 -4.14 1.83
CA ILE A 107 14.61 -4.43 0.70
C ILE A 107 14.30 -3.50 -0.47
N GLU A 108 13.05 -3.45 -0.93
CA GLU A 108 12.67 -2.63 -2.09
C GLU A 108 12.90 -1.14 -1.85
N SER A 109 12.62 -0.64 -0.63
CA SER A 109 12.79 0.77 -0.28
C SER A 109 14.26 1.16 -0.12
N THR A 110 15.08 0.25 0.42
CA THR A 110 16.53 0.45 0.53
C THR A 110 17.18 0.47 -0.85
N LEU A 111 16.79 -0.45 -1.75
CA LEU A 111 17.24 -0.43 -3.14
C LEU A 111 16.84 0.85 -3.86
N ALA A 112 15.61 1.34 -3.64
CA ALA A 112 15.14 2.58 -4.23
C ALA A 112 15.96 3.80 -3.77
N GLN A 113 16.41 3.81 -2.50
CA GLN A 113 17.31 4.85 -1.99
C GLN A 113 18.74 4.74 -2.53
N ILE A 114 19.29 3.53 -2.63
CA ILE A 114 20.63 3.31 -3.19
C ILE A 114 20.69 3.80 -4.65
N TYR A 115 19.66 3.50 -5.44
CA TYR A 115 19.62 3.75 -6.89
C TYR A 115 18.75 4.95 -7.29
N LYS A 116 18.48 5.89 -6.37
CA LYS A 116 17.75 7.13 -6.69
C LYS A 116 18.56 8.05 -7.61
N THR A 117 17.87 8.95 -8.27
CA THR A 117 18.45 9.97 -9.17
C THR A 117 17.80 11.32 -8.94
N LYS A 118 18.55 12.40 -9.15
CA LYS A 118 18.00 13.75 -9.23
C LYS A 118 17.54 13.99 -10.67
N HIS A 119 16.25 14.24 -10.89
CA HIS A 119 15.68 14.57 -12.19
C HIS A 119 14.76 15.78 -12.06
N GLN A 120 15.06 16.84 -12.82
CA GLN A 120 14.36 18.13 -12.75
C GLN A 120 14.28 18.70 -11.32
N GLY A 121 15.41 18.66 -10.60
CA GLY A 121 15.51 19.19 -9.24
C GLY A 121 14.79 18.38 -8.16
N GLN A 122 14.27 17.19 -8.48
CA GLN A 122 13.59 16.32 -7.52
C GLN A 122 14.23 14.93 -7.49
N PHE A 123 14.25 14.29 -6.32
CA PHE A 123 14.63 12.87 -6.26
C PHE A 123 13.53 11.98 -6.83
N ARG A 124 13.96 11.07 -7.70
CA ARG A 124 13.13 10.02 -8.28
C ARG A 124 13.84 8.69 -8.18
N GLY A 125 13.07 7.66 -7.88
CA GLY A 125 13.52 6.28 -7.82
C GLY A 125 12.33 5.34 -7.85
N GLY A 126 12.58 4.08 -7.54
CA GLY A 126 11.61 3.01 -7.63
C GLY A 126 12.16 1.81 -8.40
N PRO A 127 11.34 0.80 -8.67
CA PRO A 127 11.82 -0.45 -9.22
C PRO A 127 12.43 -0.35 -10.61
N ALA A 128 11.90 0.51 -11.47
CA ALA A 128 12.52 0.76 -12.77
C ALA A 128 13.99 1.20 -12.66
N TYR A 129 14.30 2.04 -11.67
CA TYR A 129 15.64 2.58 -11.46
C TYR A 129 16.59 1.53 -10.88
N TYR A 130 16.19 0.81 -9.83
CA TYR A 130 17.08 -0.20 -9.26
C TYR A 130 17.21 -1.44 -10.17
N ILE A 131 16.19 -1.78 -10.96
CA ILE A 131 16.28 -2.89 -11.93
C ILE A 131 17.30 -2.54 -13.00
N GLU A 132 17.26 -1.33 -13.54
CA GLU A 132 18.23 -0.95 -14.57
C GLU A 132 19.63 -0.74 -14.00
N LYS A 133 19.79 0.06 -12.93
CA LYS A 133 21.10 0.43 -12.41
C LYS A 133 21.76 -0.68 -11.60
N GLY A 134 20.96 -1.40 -10.80
CA GLY A 134 21.45 -2.45 -9.92
C GLY A 134 21.54 -3.81 -10.62
N LEU A 135 20.47 -4.24 -11.31
CA LEU A 135 20.48 -5.54 -12.01
C LEU A 135 21.11 -5.45 -13.41
N GLY A 136 21.15 -4.26 -14.04
CA GLY A 136 21.70 -4.07 -15.38
C GLY A 136 20.73 -4.44 -16.51
N VAL A 137 19.45 -4.67 -16.21
CA VAL A 137 18.49 -5.27 -17.14
C VAL A 137 17.42 -4.26 -17.56
N LYS A 138 17.74 -3.42 -18.55
CA LYS A 138 16.86 -2.32 -19.00
C LYS A 138 15.49 -2.80 -19.50
N TRP A 139 15.41 -3.92 -20.22
CA TRP A 139 14.12 -4.44 -20.71
C TRP A 139 13.18 -4.82 -19.56
N TYR A 140 13.72 -5.33 -18.46
CA TYR A 140 12.93 -5.71 -17.29
C TYR A 140 12.43 -4.48 -16.53
N ALA A 141 13.23 -3.41 -16.49
CA ALA A 141 12.78 -2.11 -15.98
C ALA A 141 11.61 -1.56 -16.81
N LEU A 142 11.65 -1.70 -18.14
CA LEU A 142 10.55 -1.29 -19.03
C LEU A 142 9.28 -2.12 -18.82
N VAL A 143 9.40 -3.42 -18.54
CA VAL A 143 8.27 -4.28 -18.14
C VAL A 143 7.64 -3.77 -16.85
N PHE A 144 8.45 -3.44 -15.84
CA PHE A 144 7.94 -2.88 -14.58
C PHE A 144 7.23 -1.54 -14.80
N VAL A 145 7.81 -0.65 -15.62
CA VAL A 145 7.20 0.65 -15.98
C VAL A 145 5.84 0.45 -16.64
N ALA A 146 5.74 -0.45 -17.63
CA ALA A 146 4.49 -0.75 -18.31
C ALA A 146 3.44 -1.33 -17.34
N ALA A 147 3.84 -2.28 -16.49
CA ALA A 147 2.98 -2.86 -15.47
C ALA A 147 2.48 -1.80 -14.48
N THR A 148 3.36 -0.89 -14.05
CA THR A 148 3.03 0.16 -13.09
C THR A 148 2.09 1.20 -13.67
N ILE A 149 2.33 1.67 -14.91
CA ILE A 149 1.45 2.61 -15.60
C ILE A 149 0.08 1.98 -15.83
N LEU A 150 0.02 0.70 -16.24
CA LEU A 150 -1.24 -0.01 -16.39
C LEU A 150 -1.98 -0.14 -15.05
N ALA A 151 -1.30 -0.61 -14.01
CA ALA A 151 -1.91 -0.84 -12.71
C ALA A 151 -2.34 0.46 -12.03
N THR A 152 -1.40 1.37 -11.76
CA THR A 152 -1.66 2.61 -11.03
C THR A 152 -2.31 3.69 -11.89
N GLY A 153 -2.06 3.69 -13.20
CA GLY A 153 -2.63 4.68 -14.12
C GLY A 153 -4.05 4.39 -14.60
N LEU A 154 -4.47 3.12 -14.59
CA LEU A 154 -5.76 2.69 -15.16
C LEU A 154 -6.57 1.75 -14.26
N LEU A 155 -5.96 0.70 -13.71
CA LEU A 155 -6.73 -0.38 -13.06
C LEU A 155 -7.12 -0.09 -11.60
N LEU A 156 -6.19 0.42 -10.81
CA LEU A 156 -6.35 0.65 -9.37
C LEU A 156 -7.18 1.90 -8.99
N PRO A 157 -7.08 3.04 -9.69
CA PRO A 157 -7.85 4.24 -9.32
C PRO A 157 -9.36 3.99 -9.30
N GLY A 158 -9.85 3.11 -10.18
CA GLY A 158 -11.27 2.76 -10.27
C GLY A 158 -11.80 2.08 -9.00
N VAL A 159 -11.00 1.25 -8.32
CA VAL A 159 -11.40 0.58 -7.06
C VAL A 159 -11.63 1.59 -5.94
N GLN A 160 -10.71 2.55 -5.85
CA GLN A 160 -10.76 3.62 -4.86
C GLN A 160 -11.99 4.51 -5.10
N ALA A 161 -12.16 4.95 -6.36
CA ALA A 161 -13.26 5.79 -6.79
C ALA A 161 -14.63 5.12 -6.60
N ASN A 162 -14.73 3.81 -6.87
CA ASN A 162 -15.93 3.02 -6.65
C ASN A 162 -16.35 3.03 -5.18
N SER A 163 -15.41 2.81 -4.28
CA SER A 163 -15.71 2.67 -2.86
C SER A 163 -16.12 4.00 -2.25
N ILE A 164 -15.56 5.13 -2.70
CA ILE A 164 -16.04 6.48 -2.38
C ILE A 164 -17.50 6.64 -2.84
N ALA A 165 -17.81 6.29 -4.08
CA ALA A 165 -19.15 6.49 -4.63
C ALA A 165 -20.21 5.67 -3.87
N VAL A 166 -19.92 4.39 -3.61
CA VAL A 166 -20.82 3.48 -2.87
C VAL A 166 -21.02 3.93 -1.42
N SER A 167 -19.97 4.40 -0.74
CA SER A 167 -20.09 4.84 0.65
C SER A 167 -20.89 6.14 0.79
N LEU A 168 -20.72 7.08 -0.15
CA LEU A 168 -21.48 8.32 -0.20
C LEU A 168 -22.95 8.08 -0.55
N GLU A 169 -23.23 7.15 -1.46
CA GLU A 169 -24.60 6.73 -1.77
C GLU A 169 -25.26 6.12 -0.52
N THR A 170 -24.56 5.22 0.18
CA THR A 170 -25.07 4.57 1.40
C THR A 170 -25.31 5.56 2.54
N ALA A 171 -24.39 6.52 2.73
CA ALA A 171 -24.47 7.46 3.86
C ALA A 171 -25.40 8.64 3.62
N PHE A 172 -25.43 9.19 2.40
CA PHE A 172 -26.06 10.46 2.09
C PHE A 172 -27.04 10.40 0.92
N GLY A 173 -27.24 9.23 0.30
CA GLY A 173 -28.10 9.08 -0.88
C GLY A 173 -27.56 9.77 -2.13
N ILE A 174 -26.27 10.14 -2.15
CA ILE A 174 -25.66 10.84 -3.28
C ILE A 174 -25.43 9.83 -4.41
N ASN A 175 -26.04 10.10 -5.57
CA ASN A 175 -25.88 9.26 -6.75
C ASN A 175 -24.40 9.08 -7.13
N THR A 176 -24.01 7.85 -7.44
CA THR A 176 -22.62 7.47 -7.77
C THR A 176 -22.03 8.24 -8.95
N THR A 177 -22.86 8.61 -9.93
CA THR A 177 -22.44 9.43 -11.08
C THR A 177 -22.09 10.85 -10.64
N VAL A 178 -22.90 11.45 -9.76
CA VAL A 178 -22.65 12.79 -9.20
C VAL A 178 -21.36 12.78 -8.38
N SER A 179 -21.20 11.78 -7.50
CA SER A 179 -19.96 11.56 -6.75
C SER A 179 -18.75 11.44 -7.68
N GLY A 180 -18.87 10.71 -8.79
CA GLY A 180 -17.81 10.56 -9.79
C GLY A 180 -17.45 11.86 -10.51
N VAL A 181 -18.42 12.66 -10.93
CA VAL A 181 -18.17 13.97 -11.55
C VAL A 181 -17.43 14.89 -10.58
N LEU A 182 -17.92 15.02 -9.34
CA LEU A 182 -17.31 15.87 -8.33
C LEU A 182 -15.87 15.42 -8.01
N LEU A 183 -15.66 14.11 -7.85
CA LEU A 183 -14.34 13.53 -7.58
C LEU A 183 -13.36 13.84 -8.72
N VAL A 184 -13.77 13.67 -9.98
CA VAL A 184 -12.93 13.98 -11.14
C VAL A 184 -12.59 15.46 -11.24
N VAL A 185 -13.54 16.36 -10.99
CA VAL A 185 -13.30 17.81 -11.02
C VAL A 185 -12.25 18.20 -9.98
N VAL A 186 -12.38 17.72 -8.74
CA VAL A 186 -11.42 17.99 -7.67
C VAL A 186 -10.05 17.41 -8.00
N LEU A 187 -9.98 16.16 -8.48
CA LEU A 187 -8.73 15.53 -8.89
C LEU A 187 -8.07 16.25 -10.05
N ALA A 188 -8.83 16.72 -11.05
CA ALA A 188 -8.29 17.47 -12.17
C ALA A 188 -7.61 18.77 -11.70
N ILE A 189 -8.23 19.53 -10.80
CA ILE A 189 -7.64 20.76 -10.25
C ILE A 189 -6.28 20.49 -9.58
N ILE A 190 -6.14 19.34 -8.90
CA ILE A 190 -4.92 18.97 -8.19
C ILE A 190 -3.87 18.40 -9.13
N ILE A 191 -4.24 17.42 -9.97
CA ILE A 191 -3.37 16.70 -10.90
C ILE A 191 -2.76 17.66 -11.94
N PHE A 192 -3.56 18.58 -12.49
CA PHE A 192 -3.03 19.59 -13.41
C PHE A 192 -2.13 20.62 -12.70
N GLY A 193 -2.25 20.78 -11.38
CA GLY A 193 -1.34 21.56 -10.55
C GLY A 193 0.02 20.90 -10.26
N GLY A 194 0.21 19.63 -10.62
CA GLY A 194 1.49 18.92 -10.55
C GLY A 194 1.84 18.28 -9.21
N VAL A 195 2.96 17.56 -9.20
CA VAL A 195 3.38 16.66 -8.10
C VAL A 195 3.55 17.37 -6.75
N LYS A 196 4.07 18.61 -6.72
CA LYS A 196 4.24 19.36 -5.45
C LYS A 196 2.91 19.56 -4.73
N ARG A 197 1.82 19.83 -5.46
CA ARG A 197 0.48 20.00 -4.89
C ARG A 197 -0.04 18.69 -4.28
N ILE A 198 0.16 17.56 -4.98
CA ILE A 198 -0.21 16.22 -4.50
C ILE A 198 0.45 15.92 -3.15
N VAL A 199 1.78 16.11 -3.08
CA VAL A 199 2.57 15.84 -1.88
C VAL A 199 2.11 16.71 -0.70
N ASN A 200 1.87 18.01 -0.94
CA ASN A 200 1.41 18.92 0.12
C ASN A 200 0.04 18.55 0.68
N VAL A 201 -0.91 18.14 -0.18
CA VAL A 201 -2.23 17.67 0.28
C VAL A 201 -2.10 16.38 1.10
N ALA A 202 -1.34 15.41 0.59
CA ALA A 202 -1.16 14.11 1.26
C ALA A 202 -0.57 14.26 2.68
N GLN A 203 0.41 15.15 2.87
CA GLN A 203 1.06 15.36 4.17
C GLN A 203 0.12 15.85 5.27
N VAL A 204 -0.93 16.60 4.91
CA VAL A 204 -1.90 17.14 5.87
C VAL A 204 -3.04 16.16 6.10
N VAL A 205 -3.57 15.57 5.03
CA VAL A 205 -4.78 14.73 5.10
C VAL A 205 -4.49 13.37 5.75
N VAL A 206 -3.36 12.74 5.43
CA VAL A 206 -3.06 11.35 5.85
C VAL A 206 -2.99 11.18 7.38
N PRO A 207 -2.25 12.01 8.14
CA PRO A 207 -2.20 11.85 9.59
C PRO A 207 -3.58 12.06 10.24
N PHE A 208 -4.32 13.08 9.78
CA PHE A 208 -5.64 13.40 10.33
C PHE A 208 -6.65 12.26 10.10
N MET A 209 -6.73 11.75 8.86
CA MET A 209 -7.68 10.70 8.53
C MET A 209 -7.36 9.38 9.26
N ALA A 210 -6.08 8.99 9.35
CA ALA A 210 -5.68 7.74 9.99
C ALA A 210 -5.91 7.77 11.50
N VAL A 211 -5.55 8.88 12.17
CA VAL A 211 -5.77 9.05 13.61
C VAL A 211 -7.26 9.07 13.91
N GLY A 212 -8.07 9.83 13.17
CA GLY A 212 -9.52 9.89 13.38
C GLY A 212 -10.20 8.52 13.25
N TYR A 213 -9.83 7.75 12.22
CA TYR A 213 -10.37 6.39 12.02
C TYR A 213 -9.98 5.43 13.15
N ILE A 214 -8.70 5.41 13.54
CA ILE A 214 -8.21 4.56 14.63
C ILE A 214 -8.87 4.94 15.96
N LEU A 215 -9.04 6.23 16.24
CA LEU A 215 -9.70 6.68 17.47
C LEU A 215 -11.12 6.15 17.59
N VAL A 216 -11.95 6.26 16.53
CA VAL A 216 -13.32 5.73 16.56
C VAL A 216 -13.32 4.21 16.74
N ALA A 217 -12.41 3.50 16.06
CA ALA A 217 -12.28 2.06 16.25
C ALA A 217 -11.88 1.70 17.69
N CYS A 218 -10.93 2.43 18.29
CA CYS A 218 -10.55 2.26 19.69
C CYS A 218 -11.72 2.51 20.64
N VAL A 219 -12.57 3.52 20.38
CA VAL A 219 -13.79 3.75 21.17
C VAL A 219 -14.75 2.57 21.06
N ILE A 220 -15.01 2.07 19.85
CA ILE A 220 -15.88 0.89 19.64
C ILE A 220 -15.35 -0.34 20.38
N VAL A 221 -14.04 -0.59 20.29
CA VAL A 221 -13.37 -1.69 20.98
C VAL A 221 -13.45 -1.49 22.49
N ALA A 222 -13.23 -0.28 23.00
CA ALA A 222 -13.32 0.02 24.43
C ALA A 222 -14.74 -0.18 24.97
N MET A 223 -15.77 0.22 24.22
CA MET A 223 -17.18 -0.01 24.57
C MET A 223 -17.58 -1.49 24.57
N ASN A 224 -16.82 -2.34 23.87
CA ASN A 224 -17.07 -3.77 23.74
C ASN A 224 -15.86 -4.61 24.16
N ILE A 225 -15.10 -4.13 25.14
CA ILE A 225 -13.78 -4.69 25.49
C ILE A 225 -13.87 -6.17 25.90
N GLU A 226 -15.00 -6.57 26.49
CA GLU A 226 -15.29 -7.95 26.88
C GLU A 226 -15.33 -8.92 25.70
N LYS A 227 -15.70 -8.44 24.51
CA LYS A 227 -15.77 -9.25 23.27
C LYS A 227 -14.44 -9.31 22.53
N LEU A 228 -13.47 -8.46 22.88
CA LEU A 228 -12.19 -8.40 22.18
C LEU A 228 -11.40 -9.72 22.24
N PRO A 229 -11.29 -10.43 23.39
CA PRO A 229 -10.64 -11.73 23.44
C PRO A 229 -11.32 -12.77 22.56
N GLU A 230 -12.65 -12.79 22.54
CA GLU A 230 -13.43 -13.71 21.68
C GLU A 230 -13.22 -13.41 20.20
N ALA A 231 -13.29 -12.14 19.80
CA ALA A 231 -13.04 -11.71 18.42
C ALA A 231 -11.62 -12.09 17.96
N PHE A 232 -10.61 -11.86 18.80
CA PHE A 232 -9.23 -12.27 18.52
C PHE A 232 -9.12 -13.80 18.37
N MET A 233 -9.70 -14.56 19.30
CA MET A 233 -9.67 -16.02 19.24
C MET A 233 -10.45 -16.58 18.04
N LEU A 234 -11.54 -15.94 17.63
CA LEU A 234 -12.29 -16.30 16.43
C LEU A 234 -11.42 -16.19 15.18
N ILE A 235 -10.64 -15.10 15.06
CA ILE A 235 -9.68 -14.92 13.96
C ILE A 235 -8.68 -16.07 13.93
N ILE A 236 -8.06 -16.39 15.08
CA ILE A 236 -7.07 -17.47 15.18
C ILE A 236 -7.69 -18.83 14.86
N ARG A 237 -8.82 -19.19 15.49
CA ARG A 237 -9.48 -20.47 15.29
C ARG A 237 -9.93 -20.66 13.84
N SER A 238 -10.47 -19.60 13.22
CA SER A 238 -10.87 -19.62 11.82
C SER A 238 -9.68 -19.79 10.88
N ALA A 239 -8.52 -19.17 11.19
CA ALA A 239 -7.33 -19.23 10.35
C ALA A 239 -6.68 -20.62 10.29
N PHE A 240 -6.85 -21.42 11.35
CA PHE A 240 -6.28 -22.77 11.49
C PHE A 240 -7.33 -23.89 11.45
N ALA A 241 -8.53 -23.62 10.94
CA ALA A 241 -9.64 -24.58 10.87
C ALA A 241 -10.03 -25.23 12.21
N LEU A 242 -9.80 -24.53 13.32
CA LEU A 242 -10.25 -24.94 14.66
C LEU A 242 -11.70 -24.50 14.93
N GLU A 243 -12.27 -23.65 14.08
CA GLU A 243 -13.67 -23.27 14.09
C GLU A 243 -14.43 -24.11 13.04
N ALA A 244 -15.32 -25.00 13.47
CA ALA A 244 -15.97 -25.98 12.60
C ALA A 244 -16.74 -25.32 11.44
N ALA A 245 -17.37 -24.16 11.70
CA ALA A 245 -18.11 -23.40 10.71
C ALA A 245 -17.25 -22.92 9.53
N PHE A 246 -15.94 -22.73 9.74
CA PHE A 246 -15.02 -22.19 8.73
C PHE A 246 -13.98 -23.21 8.24
N GLY A 247 -14.00 -24.45 8.73
CA GLY A 247 -13.02 -25.48 8.36
C GLY A 247 -12.95 -25.75 6.85
N GLY A 248 -14.08 -25.68 6.15
CA GLY A 248 -14.17 -25.89 4.69
C GLY A 248 -13.59 -24.77 3.83
N ILE A 249 -13.23 -23.62 4.41
CA ILE A 249 -12.73 -22.43 3.67
C ILE A 249 -11.31 -22.03 4.04
N ILE A 250 -10.52 -22.87 4.71
CA ILE A 250 -9.15 -22.53 5.15
C ILE A 250 -8.24 -22.07 3.99
N GLY A 251 -8.33 -22.73 2.83
CA GLY A 251 -7.57 -22.32 1.64
C GLY A 251 -7.97 -20.93 1.13
N LEU A 252 -9.26 -20.58 1.25
CA LEU A 252 -9.77 -19.25 0.92
C LEU A 252 -9.36 -18.21 1.96
N ALA A 253 -9.31 -18.57 3.25
CA ALA A 253 -8.78 -17.69 4.30
C ALA A 253 -7.34 -17.26 4.00
N ILE A 254 -6.48 -18.20 3.60
CA ILE A 254 -5.10 -17.93 3.17
C ILE A 254 -5.09 -17.06 1.92
N SER A 255 -5.78 -17.49 0.86
CA SER A 255 -5.73 -16.82 -0.45
C SER A 255 -6.26 -15.38 -0.36
N TRP A 256 -7.43 -15.17 0.25
CA TRP A 256 -8.03 -13.85 0.40
C TRP A 256 -7.30 -12.98 1.41
N GLY A 257 -6.79 -13.56 2.51
CA GLY A 257 -5.99 -12.83 3.48
C GLY A 257 -4.67 -12.33 2.87
N VAL A 258 -3.98 -13.15 2.09
CA VAL A 258 -2.77 -12.73 1.37
C VAL A 258 -3.09 -11.70 0.29
N LYS A 259 -4.12 -11.98 -0.53
CA LYS A 259 -4.52 -11.09 -1.62
C LYS A 259 -4.90 -9.69 -1.14
N ARG A 260 -5.74 -9.60 -0.11
CA ARG A 260 -6.18 -8.31 0.45
C ARG A 260 -5.12 -7.69 1.36
N GLY A 261 -4.28 -8.50 2.00
CA GLY A 261 -3.12 -8.04 2.76
C GLY A 261 -2.12 -7.27 1.87
N ILE A 262 -1.71 -7.87 0.74
CA ILE A 262 -0.82 -7.21 -0.23
C ILE A 262 -1.48 -5.99 -0.85
N TYR A 263 -2.77 -6.08 -1.21
CA TYR A 263 -3.49 -4.91 -1.75
C TYR A 263 -3.46 -3.71 -0.79
N SER A 264 -3.48 -3.96 0.52
CA SER A 264 -3.46 -2.93 1.55
C SER A 264 -2.05 -2.37 1.78
N ASN A 265 -1.10 -3.22 2.19
CA ASN A 265 0.24 -2.73 2.56
C ASN A 265 1.22 -2.61 1.39
N GLU A 266 0.89 -3.14 0.22
CA GLU A 266 1.69 -3.09 -1.00
C GLU A 266 3.12 -3.65 -0.84
N ALA A 267 3.36 -4.49 0.18
CA ALA A 267 4.67 -5.03 0.46
C ALA A 267 5.10 -6.02 -0.64
N GLY A 268 6.18 -5.69 -1.34
CA GLY A 268 6.64 -6.47 -2.50
C GLY A 268 5.89 -6.16 -3.79
N GLN A 269 4.92 -5.24 -3.82
CA GLN A 269 4.29 -4.77 -5.04
C GLN A 269 5.19 -3.80 -5.82
N GLY A 270 6.05 -3.03 -5.14
CA GLY A 270 6.99 -2.10 -5.78
C GLY A 270 6.52 -0.64 -5.86
N THR A 271 5.44 -0.28 -5.20
CA THR A 271 4.90 1.10 -5.14
C THR A 271 5.57 1.95 -4.07
N GLY A 272 5.68 1.45 -2.83
CA GLY A 272 6.37 2.09 -1.70
C GLY A 272 7.77 2.65 -2.00
N PRO A 273 8.62 1.96 -2.79
CA PRO A 273 9.89 2.46 -3.32
C PRO A 273 9.87 3.90 -3.89
N HIS A 274 8.80 4.35 -4.53
CA HIS A 274 8.74 5.69 -5.14
C HIS A 274 8.73 6.79 -4.08
N ALA A 275 7.96 6.60 -3.01
CA ALA A 275 7.96 7.49 -1.86
C ALA A 275 9.27 7.36 -1.06
N ALA A 276 9.79 6.14 -0.96
CA ALA A 276 11.07 5.89 -0.31
C ALA A 276 12.17 6.72 -0.95
N ALA A 277 12.35 6.66 -2.27
CA ALA A 277 13.40 7.35 -3.01
C ALA A 277 13.32 8.89 -2.96
N ALA A 278 12.12 9.45 -2.77
CA ALA A 278 11.93 10.89 -2.63
C ALA A 278 12.50 11.45 -1.30
N ALA A 279 12.81 10.59 -0.33
CA ALA A 279 13.32 11.00 0.97
C ALA A 279 14.79 11.43 0.92
N GLU A 280 15.12 12.48 1.67
CA GLU A 280 16.49 12.85 2.02
C GLU A 280 16.89 12.15 3.33
N VAL A 281 17.93 11.30 3.26
CA VAL A 281 18.44 10.55 4.42
C VAL A 281 19.94 10.41 4.30
N SER A 282 20.63 10.26 5.43
CA SER A 282 22.08 10.05 5.43
C SER A 282 22.51 8.63 5.08
N HIS A 283 21.58 7.67 5.17
CA HIS A 283 21.87 6.26 4.92
C HIS A 283 20.61 5.53 4.40
N PRO A 284 20.66 4.76 3.29
CA PRO A 284 19.51 4.08 2.68
C PRO A 284 18.70 3.21 3.65
N ALA A 285 19.39 2.47 4.53
CA ALA A 285 18.74 1.64 5.55
C ALA A 285 17.80 2.42 6.49
N LYS A 286 18.06 3.70 6.77
CA LYS A 286 17.17 4.53 7.60
C LYS A 286 15.78 4.59 6.97
N GLN A 287 15.72 4.93 5.68
CA GLN A 287 14.46 5.01 4.98
C GLN A 287 13.84 3.63 4.72
N GLY A 288 14.66 2.59 4.50
CA GLY A 288 14.18 1.21 4.44
C GLY A 288 13.39 0.81 5.70
N LEU A 289 13.90 1.17 6.89
CA LEU A 289 13.23 0.90 8.16
C LEU A 289 11.93 1.70 8.32
N VAL A 290 11.93 2.98 7.96
CA VAL A 290 10.71 3.82 7.98
C VAL A 290 9.63 3.23 7.07
N GLN A 291 10.01 2.71 5.89
CA GLN A 291 9.05 2.11 4.98
C GLN A 291 8.56 0.74 5.45
N ALA A 292 9.41 -0.07 6.10
CA ALA A 292 8.96 -1.29 6.77
C ALA A 292 7.93 -0.99 7.87
N PHE A 293 8.10 0.11 8.62
CA PHE A 293 7.13 0.53 9.64
C PHE A 293 5.75 0.83 9.06
N SER A 294 5.71 1.45 7.88
CA SER A 294 4.44 1.82 7.25
C SER A 294 3.53 0.63 6.94
N VAL A 295 4.11 -0.58 6.72
CA VAL A 295 3.36 -1.84 6.55
C VAL A 295 2.61 -2.20 7.84
N TYR A 296 3.20 -1.91 9.00
CA TYR A 296 2.56 -2.14 10.30
C TYR A 296 1.43 -1.15 10.54
N ILE A 297 1.68 0.14 10.31
CA ILE A 297 0.62 1.19 10.42
C ILE A 297 -0.59 0.78 9.60
N ASP A 298 -0.36 0.40 8.35
CA ASP A 298 -1.42 -0.01 7.42
C ASP A 298 -2.22 -1.22 7.94
N THR A 299 -1.55 -2.37 8.11
CA THR A 299 -2.29 -3.61 8.30
C THR A 299 -2.50 -3.95 9.78
N LEU A 300 -1.49 -3.77 10.63
CA LEU A 300 -1.60 -4.14 12.04
C LEU A 300 -2.42 -3.13 12.85
N PHE A 301 -2.51 -1.87 12.42
CA PHE A 301 -3.37 -0.87 13.06
C PHE A 301 -4.65 -0.63 12.27
N VAL A 302 -4.58 -0.12 11.03
CA VAL A 302 -5.80 0.31 10.31
C VAL A 302 -6.67 -0.88 9.88
N CYS A 303 -6.10 -1.92 9.26
CA CYS A 303 -6.90 -3.10 8.88
C CYS A 303 -7.43 -3.87 10.09
N SER A 304 -6.62 -4.00 11.15
CA SER A 304 -7.06 -4.60 12.42
C SER A 304 -8.22 -3.82 13.03
N ALA A 305 -8.17 -2.48 13.02
CA ALA A 305 -9.25 -1.63 13.49
C ALA A 305 -10.56 -1.92 12.74
N THR A 306 -10.52 -1.99 11.41
CA THR A 306 -11.68 -2.39 10.60
C THR A 306 -12.18 -3.79 10.96
N ALA A 307 -11.28 -4.77 11.02
CA ALA A 307 -11.63 -6.16 11.32
C ALA A 307 -12.28 -6.29 12.71
N PHE A 308 -11.71 -5.65 13.73
CA PHE A 308 -12.27 -5.68 15.08
C PHE A 308 -13.62 -4.99 15.15
N MET A 309 -13.80 -3.82 14.52
CA MET A 309 -15.12 -3.17 14.47
C MET A 309 -16.18 -4.11 13.88
N MET A 310 -15.89 -4.77 12.76
CA MET A 310 -16.84 -5.70 12.13
C MET A 310 -17.09 -6.96 12.96
N ILE A 311 -16.03 -7.59 13.47
CA ILE A 311 -16.14 -8.89 14.16
C ILE A 311 -16.82 -8.72 15.51
N ILE A 312 -16.47 -7.68 16.27
CA ILE A 312 -17.04 -7.40 17.61
C ILE A 312 -18.53 -7.04 17.52
N THR A 313 -18.92 -6.28 16.50
CA THR A 313 -20.31 -5.91 16.26
C THR A 313 -21.11 -7.05 15.59
N GLY A 314 -20.41 -8.03 15.00
CA GLY A 314 -21.04 -9.11 14.24
C GLY A 314 -21.58 -8.65 12.88
N MET A 315 -21.23 -7.45 12.41
CA MET A 315 -21.77 -6.84 11.19
C MET A 315 -20.95 -7.26 9.95
N TYR A 316 -21.01 -8.55 9.61
CA TYR A 316 -20.38 -9.11 8.42
C TYR A 316 -21.11 -10.36 7.92
N ASN A 317 -21.00 -10.63 6.62
CA ASN A 317 -21.38 -11.93 6.05
C ASN A 317 -20.13 -12.74 5.73
N VAL A 318 -20.26 -14.06 5.68
CA VAL A 318 -19.23 -14.99 5.19
C VAL A 318 -19.87 -15.95 4.21
N PHE A 319 -19.29 -16.09 3.03
CA PHE A 319 -19.71 -17.03 1.99
C PHE A 319 -19.11 -18.41 2.19
N ASP A 320 -19.80 -19.44 1.70
CA ASP A 320 -19.25 -20.78 1.58
C ASP A 320 -18.20 -20.87 0.46
N ALA A 321 -17.56 -22.03 0.32
CA ALA A 321 -16.54 -22.25 -0.72
C ALA A 321 -17.07 -22.08 -2.15
N SER A 322 -18.39 -22.18 -2.36
CA SER A 322 -19.02 -21.97 -3.66
C SER A 322 -19.20 -20.49 -4.01
N GLY A 323 -19.13 -19.60 -3.00
CA GLY A 323 -19.41 -18.18 -3.13
C GLY A 323 -20.89 -17.85 -3.33
N LYS A 324 -21.80 -18.83 -3.20
CA LYS A 324 -23.24 -18.68 -3.47
C LYS A 324 -24.09 -18.73 -2.21
N ASN A 325 -23.71 -19.54 -1.22
CA ASN A 325 -24.42 -19.61 0.05
C ASN A 325 -23.64 -18.89 1.14
N PHE A 326 -24.30 -18.63 2.26
CA PHE A 326 -23.72 -17.97 3.41
C PHE A 326 -23.46 -18.96 4.54
N ILE A 327 -22.25 -18.92 5.10
CA ILE A 327 -21.93 -19.48 6.42
C ILE A 327 -22.42 -18.53 7.51
N VAL A 328 -22.25 -17.22 7.29
CA VAL A 328 -22.75 -16.15 8.17
C VAL A 328 -23.49 -15.13 7.31
N ASN A 329 -24.72 -14.78 7.68
CA ASN A 329 -25.54 -13.81 6.94
C ASN A 329 -26.17 -12.78 7.90
N LYS A 330 -25.35 -11.88 8.47
CA LYS A 330 -25.81 -10.85 9.42
C LYS A 330 -26.29 -9.57 8.76
N LEU A 331 -25.96 -9.38 7.48
CA LEU A 331 -26.30 -8.20 6.68
C LEU A 331 -27.25 -8.53 5.53
N ASN A 332 -28.08 -9.58 5.65
CA ASN A 332 -29.14 -9.93 4.70
C ASN A 332 -28.70 -9.98 3.23
N GLY A 333 -27.54 -10.59 2.96
CA GLY A 333 -26.98 -10.72 1.61
C GLY A 333 -26.36 -9.44 1.03
N ALA A 334 -26.14 -8.41 1.85
CA ALA A 334 -25.37 -7.23 1.45
C ALA A 334 -24.03 -7.64 0.80
N GLN A 335 -23.64 -6.90 -0.24
CA GLN A 335 -22.40 -7.16 -0.96
C GLN A 335 -21.18 -6.77 -0.12
N PRO A 336 -20.07 -7.52 -0.23
CA PRO A 336 -18.84 -7.19 0.48
C PRO A 336 -18.28 -5.85 0.01
N GLY A 337 -17.86 -5.01 0.95
CA GLY A 337 -17.32 -3.69 0.66
C GLY A 337 -17.40 -2.75 1.86
N PRO A 338 -17.34 -1.43 1.63
CA PRO A 338 -17.31 -0.45 2.72
C PRO A 338 -18.62 -0.45 3.55
N GLY A 339 -19.71 -0.94 2.96
CA GLY A 339 -21.01 -1.11 3.62
C GLY A 339 -20.95 -1.97 4.88
N TYR A 340 -20.05 -2.96 4.97
CA TYR A 340 -19.92 -3.79 6.18
C TYR A 340 -19.35 -2.98 7.34
N THR A 341 -18.32 -2.18 7.09
CA THR A 341 -17.75 -1.28 8.09
C THR A 341 -18.72 -0.17 8.46
N GLN A 342 -19.43 0.39 7.49
CA GLN A 342 -20.52 1.34 7.73
C GLN A 342 -21.56 0.75 8.69
N ALA A 343 -22.06 -0.45 8.41
CA ALA A 343 -23.02 -1.14 9.26
C ALA A 343 -22.47 -1.47 10.65
N ALA A 344 -21.18 -1.81 10.77
CA ALA A 344 -20.52 -2.02 12.06
C ALA A 344 -20.52 -0.75 12.91
N VAL A 345 -20.06 0.38 12.37
CA VAL A 345 -20.00 1.64 13.12
C VAL A 345 -21.41 2.17 13.41
N GLU A 346 -22.32 2.07 12.44
CA GLU A 346 -23.73 2.48 12.59
C GLU A 346 -24.45 1.69 13.69
N SER A 347 -24.13 0.41 13.87
CA SER A 347 -24.71 -0.41 14.94
C SER A 347 -24.36 0.06 16.35
N VAL A 348 -23.23 0.78 16.51
CA VAL A 348 -22.76 1.33 17.79
C VAL A 348 -23.13 2.81 17.91
N PHE A 349 -23.06 3.56 16.79
CA PHE A 349 -23.38 4.99 16.72
C PHE A 349 -24.43 5.28 15.63
N PRO A 350 -25.72 4.99 15.88
CA PRO A 350 -26.79 5.24 14.93
C PRO A 350 -26.87 6.72 14.52
N GLY A 351 -27.07 6.99 13.24
CA GLY A 351 -27.13 8.33 12.64
C GLY A 351 -25.77 8.98 12.39
N PHE A 352 -24.68 8.42 12.90
CA PHE A 352 -23.31 8.94 12.75
C PHE A 352 -22.41 8.00 11.95
N GLY A 353 -22.51 6.70 12.18
CA GLY A 353 -21.53 5.71 11.71
C GLY A 353 -21.39 5.64 10.19
N ASN A 354 -22.50 5.63 9.45
CA ASN A 354 -22.48 5.60 7.99
C ASN A 354 -21.76 6.83 7.41
N GLY A 355 -22.09 8.02 7.90
CA GLY A 355 -21.48 9.28 7.48
C GLY A 355 -20.01 9.37 7.83
N PHE A 356 -19.64 8.93 9.03
CA PHE A 356 -18.24 8.88 9.46
C PHE A 356 -17.38 8.03 8.53
N VAL A 357 -17.76 6.77 8.29
CA VAL A 357 -16.98 5.87 7.43
C VAL A 357 -16.96 6.37 5.98
N ALA A 358 -18.04 6.98 5.47
CA ALA A 358 -18.06 7.56 4.13
C ALA A 358 -17.05 8.71 3.99
N ILE A 359 -16.99 9.61 4.98
CA ILE A 359 -16.03 10.72 5.00
C ILE A 359 -14.59 10.20 5.18
N SER A 360 -14.37 9.22 6.08
CA SER A 360 -13.06 8.58 6.23
C SER A 360 -12.59 7.96 4.93
N LEU A 361 -13.47 7.20 4.26
CA LEU A 361 -13.17 6.54 3.01
C LEU A 361 -12.94 7.54 1.87
N LEU A 362 -13.68 8.65 1.84
CA LEU A 362 -13.41 9.76 0.92
C LEU A 362 -11.96 10.20 1.04
N PHE A 363 -11.46 10.53 2.23
CA PHE A 363 -10.07 10.95 2.41
C PHE A 363 -9.07 9.83 2.11
N PHE A 364 -9.31 8.61 2.61
CA PHE A 364 -8.42 7.45 2.41
C PHE A 364 -8.24 7.19 0.91
N ALA A 365 -9.34 6.88 0.22
CA ALA A 365 -9.31 6.53 -1.18
C ALA A 365 -8.89 7.70 -2.08
N PHE A 366 -9.24 8.94 -1.73
CA PHE A 366 -8.80 10.13 -2.47
C PHE A 366 -7.28 10.31 -2.42
N THR A 367 -6.68 10.19 -1.24
CA THR A 367 -5.22 10.28 -1.11
C THR A 367 -4.51 9.13 -1.83
N THR A 368 -5.09 7.93 -1.83
CA THR A 368 -4.57 6.79 -2.60
C THR A 368 -4.64 7.01 -4.11
N ILE A 369 -5.72 7.58 -4.63
CA ILE A 369 -5.82 7.96 -6.04
C ILE A 369 -4.70 8.93 -6.40
N MET A 370 -4.45 9.96 -5.58
CA MET A 370 -3.35 10.89 -5.83
C MET A 370 -1.97 10.23 -5.81
N ALA A 371 -1.75 9.28 -4.88
CA ALA A 371 -0.50 8.52 -4.79
C ALA A 371 -0.27 7.67 -6.05
N TYR A 372 -1.31 7.00 -6.55
CA TYR A 372 -1.24 6.22 -7.79
C TYR A 372 -0.91 7.08 -9.01
N TYR A 373 -1.51 8.27 -9.11
CA TYR A 373 -1.14 9.21 -10.17
C TYR A 373 0.34 9.62 -10.07
N TYR A 374 0.84 9.94 -8.87
CA TYR A 374 2.25 10.27 -8.65
C TYR A 374 3.19 9.12 -9.07
N ILE A 375 2.83 7.88 -8.73
CA ILE A 375 3.61 6.68 -9.10
C ILE A 375 3.62 6.51 -10.63
N ALA A 376 2.46 6.61 -11.28
CA ALA A 376 2.36 6.52 -12.73
C ALA A 376 3.16 7.63 -13.44
N GLU A 377 3.06 8.88 -12.97
CA GLU A 377 3.81 10.00 -13.54
C GLU A 377 5.32 9.88 -13.31
N THR A 378 5.75 9.30 -12.19
CA THR A 378 7.16 8.99 -11.94
C THR A 378 7.70 7.97 -12.96
N ASN A 379 6.89 6.98 -13.33
CA ASN A 379 7.25 5.98 -14.34
C ASN A 379 7.21 6.54 -15.77
N ILE A 380 6.31 7.49 -16.08
CA ILE A 380 6.36 8.25 -17.34
C ILE A 380 7.64 9.09 -17.43
N ALA A 381 8.05 9.74 -16.34
CA ALA A 381 9.29 10.50 -16.32
C ALA A 381 10.53 9.62 -16.51
N TYR A 382 10.53 8.39 -15.99
CA TYR A 382 11.58 7.42 -16.29
C TYR A 382 11.67 7.15 -17.81
N LEU A 383 10.56 7.03 -18.53
CA LEU A 383 10.56 6.88 -20.00
C LEU A 383 11.04 8.15 -20.72
N ASN A 384 10.76 9.32 -20.14
CA ASN A 384 11.09 10.62 -20.73
C ASN A 384 12.49 11.14 -20.37
N ARG A 385 13.26 10.42 -19.55
CA ARG A 385 14.58 10.87 -19.10
C ARG A 385 15.55 11.17 -20.25
N ASP A 386 15.44 10.42 -21.34
CA ASP A 386 16.32 10.49 -22.52
C ASP A 386 15.66 11.27 -23.67
N LYS A 387 14.33 11.45 -23.64
CA LYS A 387 13.53 12.06 -24.70
C LYS A 387 12.36 12.81 -24.10
N ASP A 388 12.31 14.12 -24.30
CA ASP A 388 11.20 14.93 -23.81
C ASP A 388 9.92 14.65 -24.62
N ARG A 389 8.94 14.01 -23.99
CA ARG A 389 7.65 13.62 -24.59
C ARG A 389 6.51 14.03 -23.66
N PRO A 390 6.20 15.34 -23.57
CA PRO A 390 5.23 15.86 -22.62
C PRO A 390 3.81 15.33 -22.86
N TRP A 391 3.51 14.89 -24.09
CA TRP A 391 2.23 14.29 -24.45
C TRP A 391 1.91 13.02 -23.66
N LEU A 392 2.91 12.26 -23.21
CA LEU A 392 2.70 11.05 -22.39
C LEU A 392 2.06 11.38 -21.04
N SER A 393 2.51 12.46 -20.39
CA SER A 393 1.89 12.94 -19.15
C SER A 393 0.48 13.45 -19.39
N ILE A 394 0.21 14.12 -20.51
CA ILE A 394 -1.13 14.61 -20.86
C ILE A 394 -2.09 13.42 -21.08
N VAL A 395 -1.68 12.42 -21.85
CA VAL A 395 -2.47 11.19 -22.06
C VAL A 395 -2.74 10.48 -20.74
N LEU A 396 -1.72 10.33 -19.88
CA LEU A 396 -1.88 9.74 -18.55
C LEU A 396 -2.97 10.48 -17.76
N LYS A 397 -2.94 11.81 -17.70
CA LYS A 397 -3.95 12.60 -16.95
C LYS A 397 -5.38 12.30 -17.41
N PHE A 398 -5.64 12.31 -18.71
CA PHE A 398 -6.98 12.06 -19.24
C PHE A 398 -7.43 10.61 -19.03
N VAL A 399 -6.55 9.64 -19.30
CA VAL A 399 -6.84 8.21 -19.07
C VAL A 399 -7.11 7.95 -17.59
N PHE A 400 -6.30 8.53 -16.70
CA PHE A 400 -6.43 8.40 -15.26
C PHE A 400 -7.76 8.95 -14.73
N LEU A 401 -8.12 10.17 -15.13
CA LEU A 401 -9.40 10.78 -14.74
C LEU A 401 -10.59 10.02 -15.31
N GLY A 402 -10.48 9.51 -16.54
CA GLY A 402 -11.48 8.63 -17.14
C GLY A 402 -11.65 7.32 -16.37
N ALA A 403 -10.55 6.71 -15.91
CA ALA A 403 -10.55 5.50 -15.10
C ALA A 403 -11.23 5.71 -13.73
N VAL A 404 -10.96 6.84 -13.08
CA VAL A 404 -11.63 7.24 -11.83
C VAL A 404 -13.14 7.37 -12.05
N PHE A 405 -13.58 8.12 -13.06
CA PHE A 405 -15.01 8.27 -13.37
C PHE A 405 -15.66 6.92 -13.65
N TYR A 406 -15.03 6.11 -14.49
CA TYR A 406 -15.49 4.78 -14.85
C TYR A 406 -15.64 3.89 -13.61
N GLY A 407 -14.71 3.96 -12.66
CA GLY A 407 -14.79 3.24 -11.39
C GLY A 407 -16.02 3.60 -10.55
N CYS A 408 -16.37 4.89 -10.48
CA CYS A 408 -17.55 5.35 -9.72
C CYS A 408 -18.87 4.74 -10.22
N ILE A 409 -19.00 4.53 -11.54
CA ILE A 409 -20.27 4.07 -12.16
C ILE A 409 -20.32 2.56 -12.42
N LYS A 410 -19.25 1.81 -12.13
CA LYS A 410 -19.20 0.35 -12.29
C LYS A 410 -19.47 -0.38 -10.99
N THR A 411 -19.65 -1.70 -11.08
CA THR A 411 -19.87 -2.53 -9.89
C THR A 411 -18.56 -2.68 -9.12
N ALA A 412 -18.67 -2.82 -7.79
CA ALA A 412 -17.52 -3.11 -6.93
C ALA A 412 -16.77 -4.36 -7.41
N ALA A 413 -17.49 -5.43 -7.77
CA ALA A 413 -16.88 -6.67 -8.27
C ALA A 413 -15.98 -6.44 -9.49
N THR A 414 -16.45 -5.69 -10.50
CA THR A 414 -15.63 -5.37 -11.69
C THR A 414 -14.43 -4.50 -11.31
N ALA A 415 -14.63 -3.48 -10.48
CA ALA A 415 -13.55 -2.57 -10.09
C ALA A 415 -12.43 -3.35 -9.37
N TRP A 416 -12.78 -4.12 -8.35
CA TRP A 416 -11.84 -4.94 -7.58
C TRP A 416 -11.12 -5.97 -8.45
N ALA A 417 -11.82 -6.64 -9.37
CA ALA A 417 -11.21 -7.60 -10.26
C ALA A 417 -10.17 -6.95 -11.19
N LEU A 418 -10.42 -5.73 -11.69
CA LEU A 418 -9.43 -4.98 -12.45
C LEU A 418 -8.23 -4.57 -11.59
N GLY A 419 -8.47 -4.05 -10.39
CA GLY A 419 -7.42 -3.67 -9.45
C GLY A 419 -6.53 -4.84 -9.05
N ASP A 420 -7.12 -6.01 -8.81
CA ASP A 420 -6.41 -7.24 -8.46
C ASP A 420 -5.40 -7.65 -9.55
N ILE A 421 -5.75 -7.54 -10.82
CA ILE A 421 -4.82 -7.78 -11.94
C ILE A 421 -3.63 -6.80 -11.85
N GLY A 422 -3.91 -5.52 -11.59
CA GLY A 422 -2.88 -4.49 -11.44
C GLY A 422 -1.88 -4.81 -10.33
N VAL A 423 -2.37 -5.09 -9.11
CA VAL A 423 -1.53 -5.45 -7.97
C VAL A 423 -0.71 -6.70 -8.27
N GLY A 424 -1.35 -7.75 -8.79
CA GLY A 424 -0.70 -9.04 -8.97
C GLY A 424 0.40 -9.03 -10.03
N ILE A 425 0.19 -8.34 -11.17
CA ILE A 425 1.24 -8.19 -12.20
C ILE A 425 2.43 -7.43 -11.63
N MET A 426 2.19 -6.33 -10.91
CA MET A 426 3.26 -5.58 -10.26
C MET A 426 4.03 -6.42 -9.24
N ALA A 427 3.33 -7.18 -8.40
CA ALA A 427 3.93 -8.07 -7.41
C ALA A 427 4.83 -9.13 -8.07
N TRP A 428 4.37 -9.79 -9.14
CA TRP A 428 5.20 -10.74 -9.89
C TRP A 428 6.52 -10.12 -10.36
N VAL A 429 6.46 -8.97 -11.01
CA VAL A 429 7.65 -8.31 -11.58
C VAL A 429 8.59 -7.83 -10.47
N ASN A 430 8.04 -7.16 -9.46
CA ASN A 430 8.84 -6.56 -8.39
C ASN A 430 9.48 -7.61 -7.48
N ILE A 431 8.74 -8.65 -7.07
CA ILE A 431 9.26 -9.71 -6.20
C ILE A 431 10.44 -10.42 -6.84
N ILE A 432 10.35 -10.77 -8.13
CA ILE A 432 11.45 -11.38 -8.87
C ILE A 432 12.65 -10.42 -8.91
N ALA A 433 12.43 -9.13 -9.14
CA ALA A 433 13.50 -8.13 -9.16
C ALA A 433 14.28 -8.09 -7.83
N ILE A 434 13.58 -7.98 -6.70
CA ILE A 434 14.22 -7.84 -5.39
C ILE A 434 14.87 -9.15 -4.93
N LEU A 435 14.37 -10.31 -5.33
CA LEU A 435 15.03 -11.60 -5.08
C LEU A 435 16.40 -11.67 -5.76
N LEU A 436 16.49 -11.20 -7.02
CA LEU A 436 17.72 -11.17 -7.79
C LEU A 436 18.69 -10.07 -7.30
N LEU A 437 18.16 -8.91 -6.91
CA LEU A 437 18.93 -7.71 -6.55
C LEU A 437 19.09 -7.48 -5.02
N GLN A 438 18.79 -8.45 -4.17
CA GLN A 438 18.79 -8.24 -2.70
C GLN A 438 20.12 -7.81 -2.07
N LYS A 439 21.28 -8.12 -2.69
CA LYS A 439 22.60 -8.00 -2.04
C LYS A 439 22.94 -6.58 -1.55
N PRO A 440 22.78 -5.50 -2.34
CA PRO A 440 23.09 -4.14 -1.89
C PRO A 440 22.28 -3.72 -0.66
N ALA A 441 20.98 -4.04 -0.61
CA ALA A 441 20.15 -3.74 0.54
C ALA A 441 20.58 -4.50 1.81
N LEU A 442 20.96 -5.78 1.67
CA LEU A 442 21.48 -6.58 2.78
C LEU A 442 22.84 -6.08 3.28
N VAL A 443 23.71 -5.60 2.39
CA VAL A 443 25.00 -4.98 2.75
C VAL A 443 24.77 -3.65 3.46
N ALA A 444 23.88 -2.80 2.95
CA ALA A 444 23.50 -1.54 3.60
C ALA A 444 22.92 -1.77 5.01
N LEU A 445 22.13 -2.83 5.23
CA LEU A 445 21.64 -3.15 6.57
C LEU A 445 22.79 -3.49 7.53
N LYS A 446 23.75 -4.29 7.08
CA LYS A 446 24.91 -4.68 7.89
C LYS A 446 25.79 -3.47 8.22
N ASP A 447 26.00 -2.60 7.24
CA ASP A 447 26.77 -1.37 7.43
C ASP A 447 26.09 -0.43 8.43
N TYR A 448 24.79 -0.18 8.27
CA TYR A 448 23.98 0.58 9.23
C TYR A 448 24.11 0.05 10.66
N GLU A 449 23.94 -1.26 10.84
CA GLU A 449 24.06 -1.91 12.15
C GLU A 449 25.47 -1.82 12.74
N LYS A 450 26.51 -1.88 11.89
CA LYS A 450 27.89 -1.73 12.32
C LYS A 450 28.15 -0.31 12.83
N GLN A 451 27.81 0.72 12.06
CA GLN A 451 28.00 2.12 12.45
C GLN A 451 27.22 2.47 13.73
N LYS A 452 25.98 1.95 13.87
CA LYS A 452 25.18 2.08 15.10
C LYS A 452 25.87 1.48 16.33
N LYS A 453 26.44 0.28 16.20
CA LYS A 453 27.17 -0.37 17.31
C LYS A 453 28.43 0.40 17.71
N GLU A 454 29.02 1.13 16.77
CA GLU A 454 30.15 2.05 17.01
C GLU A 454 29.72 3.39 17.63
N GLY A 455 28.42 3.60 17.90
CA GLY A 455 27.89 4.84 18.47
C GLY A 455 27.81 6.02 17.48
N LYS A 456 27.98 5.76 16.19
CA LYS A 456 27.94 6.78 15.13
C LYS A 456 26.51 7.01 14.64
N ASP A 457 26.24 8.20 14.11
CA ASP A 457 25.08 8.38 13.23
C ASP A 457 25.40 7.81 11.84
N PRO A 458 24.67 6.78 11.35
CA PRO A 458 25.08 6.09 10.13
C PRO A 458 25.04 6.99 8.89
N VAL A 459 26.14 6.97 8.13
CA VAL A 459 26.29 7.65 6.83
C VAL A 459 26.71 6.63 5.79
N PHE A 460 26.03 6.62 4.65
CA PHE A 460 26.28 5.63 3.60
C PHE A 460 27.39 6.05 2.66
N ASP A 461 28.31 5.13 2.41
CA ASP A 461 29.33 5.23 1.37
C ASP A 461 29.30 3.93 0.52
N PRO A 462 28.93 4.01 -0.77
CA PRO A 462 28.80 2.82 -1.61
C PRO A 462 30.16 2.17 -1.97
N GLN A 463 31.28 2.91 -1.98
CA GLN A 463 32.55 2.40 -2.50
C GLN A 463 33.15 1.29 -1.62
N PRO A 464 33.31 1.46 -0.29
CA PRO A 464 33.81 0.41 0.59
C PRO A 464 32.86 -0.80 0.66
N LEU A 465 31.59 -0.59 0.34
CA LEU A 465 30.54 -1.61 0.33
C LEU A 465 30.47 -2.40 -0.98
N GLY A 466 31.26 -2.01 -2.00
CA GLY A 466 31.27 -2.65 -3.32
C GLY A 466 29.96 -2.48 -4.09
N ILE A 467 29.16 -1.46 -3.74
CA ILE A 467 27.90 -1.13 -4.41
C ILE A 467 28.22 -0.20 -5.57
N LYS A 468 27.90 -0.62 -6.79
CA LYS A 468 28.16 0.16 -8.03
C LYS A 468 26.91 0.90 -8.48
N ASN A 469 27.09 1.93 -9.31
CA ASN A 469 26.02 2.71 -9.96
C ASN A 469 25.09 3.42 -8.95
N ALA A 470 25.62 3.76 -7.77
CA ALA A 470 24.95 4.54 -6.74
C ALA A 470 25.25 6.03 -6.93
N ASP A 471 25.05 6.54 -8.16
CA ASP A 471 25.58 7.81 -8.65
C ASP A 471 25.31 9.01 -7.73
N PHE A 472 24.10 9.09 -7.16
CA PHE A 472 23.74 10.13 -6.20
C PHE A 472 24.69 10.13 -4.98
N TRP A 473 24.97 8.95 -4.43
CA TRP A 473 25.81 8.80 -3.24
C TRP A 473 27.30 9.01 -3.55
N GLU A 474 27.74 8.69 -4.75
CA GLU A 474 29.15 8.84 -5.17
C GLU A 474 29.49 10.29 -5.57
N HIS A 475 28.52 11.05 -6.07
CA HIS A 475 28.80 12.32 -6.74
C HIS A 475 28.00 13.52 -6.25
N GLU A 476 26.85 13.33 -5.62
CA GLU A 476 25.93 14.44 -5.29
C GLU A 476 25.70 14.58 -3.78
N TYR A 477 25.70 13.48 -3.03
CA TYR A 477 25.43 13.49 -1.60
C TYR A 477 26.44 14.36 -0.83
N GLY A 478 25.92 15.33 -0.07
CA GLY A 478 26.72 16.25 0.75
C GLY A 478 27.36 17.43 0.01
N LYS A 479 27.19 17.57 -1.31
CA LYS A 479 27.64 18.79 -2.04
C LYS A 479 26.77 20.00 -1.70
N ASP A 480 25.45 19.84 -1.68
CA ASP A 480 24.50 20.92 -1.35
C ASP A 480 24.72 21.47 0.09
N LYS A 481 25.17 20.64 1.03
CA LYS A 481 25.51 21.06 2.42
C LYS A 481 26.80 21.90 2.53
N LYS A 482 27.68 21.90 1.52
CA LYS A 482 28.90 22.71 1.51
C LYS A 482 28.68 24.10 0.93
N GLU A 483 27.69 24.26 0.05
CA GLU A 483 27.39 25.55 -0.59
C GLU A 483 26.55 26.48 0.31
N GLU A 484 25.78 25.96 1.27
CA GLU A 484 25.09 26.80 2.28
C GLU A 484 26.01 27.33 3.39
N VAL A 485 27.27 26.88 3.47
CA VAL A 485 28.25 27.29 4.49
C VAL A 485 29.37 28.17 3.91
N SER A 486 29.36 28.41 2.58
CA SER A 486 30.24 29.36 1.89
C SER A 486 29.49 30.63 1.51
#